data_AF-A0A6N9B6U4-F1
#
_entry.id   AF-A0A6N9B6U4-F1
#
_cell.length_a   1.000
_cell.length_b   1.000
_cell.length_c   1.000
_cell.angle_alpha   90.00
_cell.angle_beta   90.00
_cell.angle_gamma   90.00
#
_symmetry.space_group_name_H-M   'P 1'
#
loop_
_entity.id
_entity.type
_entity.pdbx_description
1 polymer ?
#
loop_
_entity_poly.entity_id
_entity_poly.type
_entity_poly.pdbx_seq_one_letter_code
_entity_poly.pdbx_strand_id
1 'polypeptide(L)'
;MHEKQQAAWRSRRGLLELDILLQPFVQNCYDSLTDAQKQSLHEMLNLDDVVLLTMLCRPPSSGKFKEVVQAILTHHQGKQSFSQSRD
;
A
#
# COMPACT_ATOMS: atom_id res chain seq x y z
N MET A 1 -14.31 -13.66 0.59
CA MET A 1 -13.92 -13.59 2.03
C MET A 1 -12.45 -13.96 2.30
N HIS A 2 -11.73 -14.67 1.41
CA HIS A 2 -10.35 -15.13 1.68
C HIS A 2 -9.28 -14.15 1.18
N GLU A 3 -9.55 -13.38 0.13
CA GLU A 3 -8.58 -12.51 -0.52
C GLU A 3 -8.16 -11.30 0.34
N LYS A 4 -9.10 -10.72 1.09
CA LYS A 4 -8.82 -9.64 2.07
C LYS A 4 -7.90 -10.14 3.18
N GLN A 5 -8.15 -11.34 3.69
CA GLN A 5 -7.31 -11.96 4.73
C GLN A 5 -5.92 -12.30 4.20
N GLN A 6 -5.82 -12.81 2.96
CA GLN A 6 -4.52 -13.01 2.31
C GLN A 6 -3.76 -11.69 2.13
N ALA A 7 -4.42 -10.63 1.66
CA ALA A 7 -3.80 -9.32 1.53
C ALA A 7 -3.33 -8.76 2.89
N ALA A 8 -4.15 -8.91 3.94
CA ALA A 8 -3.81 -8.48 5.29
C ALA A 8 -2.63 -9.27 5.86
N TRP A 9 -2.56 -10.57 5.59
CA TRP A 9 -1.43 -11.40 5.99
C TRP A 9 -0.15 -11.05 5.21
N ARG A 10 -0.24 -10.85 3.89
CA ARG A 10 0.88 -10.39 3.04
C ARG A 10 1.38 -8.98 3.37
N SER A 11 0.55 -8.19 4.05
CA SER A 11 0.90 -6.85 4.55
C SER A 11 1.72 -6.90 5.84
N ARG A 12 1.74 -8.04 6.54
CA ARG A 12 2.60 -8.25 7.73
C ARG A 12 4.02 -8.50 7.29
N ARG A 13 4.80 -7.43 7.29
CA ARG A 13 6.16 -7.39 6.73
C ARG A 13 7.17 -7.07 7.82
N GLY A 14 8.45 -7.33 7.58
CA GLY A 14 9.52 -7.06 8.55
C GLY A 14 9.77 -5.57 8.81
N LEU A 15 9.23 -4.69 7.96
CA LEU A 15 9.31 -3.24 8.09
C LEU A 15 8.04 -2.67 8.73
N LEU A 16 8.19 -2.01 9.87
CA LEU A 16 7.10 -1.40 10.63
C LEU A 16 6.31 -0.38 9.79
N GLU A 17 7.00 0.43 8.99
CA GLU A 17 6.38 1.44 8.13
C GLU A 17 5.40 0.82 7.12
N LEU A 18 5.77 -0.32 6.52
CA LEU A 18 4.89 -1.02 5.60
C LEU A 18 3.67 -1.59 6.31
N ASP A 19 3.85 -2.16 7.50
CA ASP A 19 2.72 -2.71 8.27
C ASP A 19 1.74 -1.60 8.66
N ILE A 20 2.24 -0.44 9.11
CA ILE A 20 1.43 0.74 9.45
C ILE A 20 0.68 1.30 8.25
N LEU A 21 1.27 1.27 7.05
CA LEU A 21 0.61 1.77 5.83
C LEU A 21 -0.39 0.76 5.26
N LEU A 22 0.00 -0.50 5.17
CA LEU A 22 -0.74 -1.53 4.44
C LEU A 22 -1.85 -2.16 5.28
N GLN A 23 -1.65 -2.45 6.57
CA GLN A 23 -2.71 -3.06 7.41
C GLN A 23 -3.99 -2.22 7.45
N PRO A 24 -3.98 -0.94 7.88
CA PRO A 24 -5.20 -0.15 7.97
C PRO A 24 -5.81 0.09 6.59
N PHE A 25 -4.98 0.24 5.55
CA PHE A 25 -5.49 0.35 4.19
C PHE A 25 -6.24 -0.91 3.74
N VAL A 26 -5.67 -2.10 3.93
CA VAL A 26 -6.34 -3.35 3.55
C VAL A 26 -7.59 -3.61 4.40
N GLN A 27 -7.61 -3.17 5.66
CA GLN A 27 -8.80 -3.35 6.49
C GLN A 27 -9.94 -2.41 6.10
N ASN A 28 -9.63 -1.14 5.81
CA ASN A 28 -10.63 -0.09 5.61
C ASN A 28 -10.97 0.17 4.14
N CYS A 29 -9.99 0.09 3.23
CA CYS A 29 -10.18 0.44 1.82
C CYS A 29 -10.42 -0.77 0.92
N TYR A 30 -9.98 -1.98 1.30
CA TYR A 30 -10.05 -3.17 0.43
C TYR A 30 -11.47 -3.51 -0.07
N ASP A 31 -12.49 -3.33 0.77
CA ASP A 31 -13.90 -3.55 0.38
C ASP A 31 -14.41 -2.49 -0.61
N SER A 32 -13.83 -1.29 -0.61
CA SER A 32 -14.15 -0.21 -1.54
C SER A 32 -13.36 -0.26 -2.85
N LEU A 33 -12.33 -1.12 -2.95
CA LEU A 33 -11.53 -1.27 -4.16
C LEU A 33 -12.29 -2.04 -5.24
N THR A 34 -12.10 -1.64 -6.49
CA THR A 34 -12.55 -2.38 -7.67
C THR A 34 -11.70 -3.64 -7.88
N ASP A 35 -12.19 -4.60 -8.65
CA ASP A 35 -11.45 -5.84 -8.95
C ASP A 35 -10.07 -5.57 -9.58
N ALA A 36 -9.97 -4.57 -10.45
CA ALA A 36 -8.70 -4.15 -11.06
C ALA A 36 -7.71 -3.59 -10.02
N GLN A 37 -8.20 -2.83 -9.04
CA GLN A 37 -7.38 -2.30 -7.95
C GLN A 37 -6.96 -3.40 -6.98
N LYS A 38 -7.85 -4.35 -6.67
CA LYS A 38 -7.54 -5.53 -5.84
C LYS A 38 -6.45 -6.38 -6.49
N GLN A 39 -6.55 -6.65 -7.79
CA GLN A 39 -5.50 -7.35 -8.55
C GLN A 39 -4.18 -6.58 -8.52
N SER A 40 -4.22 -5.28 -8.78
CA SER A 40 -3.02 -4.43 -8.74
C SER A 40 -2.37 -4.44 -7.34
N LEU A 41 -3.17 -4.38 -6.27
CA LEU A 41 -2.70 -4.47 -4.89
C LEU A 41 -2.08 -5.85 -4.61
N HIS A 42 -2.70 -6.94 -5.05
CA HIS A 42 -2.17 -8.29 -4.88
C HIS A 42 -0.84 -8.49 -5.62
N GLU A 43 -0.73 -7.99 -6.85
CA GLU A 43 0.53 -7.99 -7.59
C GLU A 43 1.60 -7.17 -6.85
N MET A 44 1.25 -6.00 -6.32
CA MET A 44 2.14 -5.17 -5.50
C MET A 44 2.62 -5.92 -4.26
N LEU A 45 1.70 -6.56 -3.53
CA LEU A 45 1.99 -7.35 -2.33
C LEU A 45 2.81 -8.61 -2.61
N ASN A 46 3.04 -8.96 -3.88
CA ASN A 46 3.96 -10.03 -4.27
C ASN A 46 5.39 -9.53 -4.54
N LEU A 47 5.61 -8.21 -4.56
CA LEU A 47 6.93 -7.59 -4.69
C LEU A 47 7.68 -7.59 -3.36
N ASP A 48 9.00 -7.37 -3.46
CA ASP A 48 9.92 -7.21 -2.33
C ASP A 48 9.59 -6.01 -1.44
N ASP A 49 9.97 -6.12 -0.17
CA ASP A 49 9.77 -5.09 0.85
C ASP A 49 10.35 -3.75 0.44
N VAL A 50 11.60 -3.77 -0.03
CA VAL A 50 12.33 -2.58 -0.47
C VAL A 50 11.64 -1.91 -1.66
N VAL A 51 11.06 -2.70 -2.56
CA VAL A 51 10.36 -2.19 -3.75
C VAL A 51 9.05 -1.51 -3.33
N LEU A 52 8.29 -2.14 -2.43
CA LEU A 52 7.06 -1.56 -1.89
C LEU A 52 7.32 -0.23 -1.17
N LEU A 53 8.32 -0.22 -0.28
CA LEU A 53 8.68 1.00 0.45
C LEU A 53 9.11 2.11 -0.51
N THR A 54 9.94 1.77 -1.51
CA THR A 54 10.37 2.73 -2.54
C THR A 54 9.18 3.28 -3.33
N MET A 55 8.21 2.43 -3.67
CA MET A 55 7.02 2.86 -4.41
C MET A 55 6.12 3.79 -3.59
N LEU A 56 6.02 3.57 -2.28
CA LEU A 56 5.29 4.43 -1.36
C LEU A 56 6.02 5.77 -1.14
N CYS A 57 7.35 5.74 -1.01
CA CYS A 57 8.17 6.94 -0.88
C CYS A 57 8.25 7.76 -2.19
N ARG A 58 8.21 7.08 -3.34
CA ARG A 58 8.26 7.69 -4.67
C ARG A 58 7.17 7.12 -5.56
N PRO A 59 5.92 7.58 -5.39
CA PRO A 59 4.79 7.09 -6.18
C PRO A 59 5.03 7.28 -7.67
N PRO A 60 4.79 6.25 -8.50
CA PRO A 60 4.99 6.35 -9.93
C PRO A 60 4.00 7.35 -10.53
N SER A 61 4.49 8.21 -11.44
CA SER A 61 3.63 9.21 -12.10
C SER A 61 2.64 8.58 -13.09
N SER A 62 2.87 7.33 -13.51
CA SER A 62 2.03 6.54 -14.40
C SER A 62 2.23 5.04 -14.16
N GLY A 63 1.16 4.25 -14.22
CA GLY A 63 1.22 2.78 -14.12
C GLY A 63 0.05 2.18 -13.33
N LYS A 64 -0.15 0.85 -13.45
CA LYS A 64 -1.26 0.13 -12.78
C LYS A 64 -1.27 0.25 -11.26
N PHE A 65 -0.10 0.41 -10.65
CA PHE A 65 0.04 0.57 -9.20
C PHE A 65 -0.21 2.01 -8.72
N LYS A 66 -0.19 3.00 -9.62
CA LYS A 66 -0.33 4.42 -9.24
C LYS A 66 -1.60 4.67 -8.45
N GLU A 67 -2.73 4.17 -8.92
CA GLU A 67 -4.03 4.41 -8.28
C GLU A 67 -4.09 3.80 -6.88
N VAL A 68 -3.59 2.57 -6.73
CA VAL A 68 -3.54 1.88 -5.44
C VAL A 68 -2.59 2.57 -4.47
N VAL A 69 -1.38 2.92 -4.91
CA VAL A 69 -0.38 3.64 -4.10
C VAL A 69 -0.92 4.99 -3.66
N GLN A 70 -1.55 5.73 -4.58
CA GLN A 70 -2.16 7.02 -4.26
C GLN A 70 -3.29 6.86 -3.23
N ALA A 71 -4.11 5.82 -3.35
CA ALA A 71 -5.16 5.54 -2.38
C ALA A 71 -4.61 5.21 -0.99
N ILE A 72 -3.53 4.41 -0.91
CA ILE A 72 -2.83 4.10 0.36
C ILE A 72 -2.31 5.38 1.00
N LEU A 73 -1.58 6.19 0.24
CA LEU A 73 -1.02 7.46 0.72
C LEU A 73 -2.12 8.42 1.15
N THR A 74 -3.21 8.52 0.38
CA THR A 74 -4.35 9.41 0.71
C THR A 74 -5.04 8.98 2.01
N HIS A 75 -5.22 7.67 2.23
CA HIS A 75 -5.79 7.14 3.48
C HIS A 75 -4.90 7.46 4.69
N HIS A 76 -3.57 7.46 4.51
CA HIS A 76 -2.59 7.67 5.57
C HIS A 76 -2.24 9.15 5.83
N GLN A 77 -2.27 10.01 4.81
CA GLN A 77 -1.86 11.42 4.86
C GLN A 77 -2.64 12.26 5.88
N GLY A 78 -3.77 11.78 6.39
CA GLY A 78 -4.47 12.42 7.50
C GLY A 78 -3.74 12.39 8.85
N LYS A 79 -2.63 11.65 9.02
CA LYS A 79 -1.98 11.46 10.34
C LYS A 79 -0.44 11.49 10.42
N GLN A 80 0.30 11.62 9.32
CA GLN A 80 1.77 11.59 9.39
C GLN A 80 2.38 12.59 8.40
N SER A 81 2.95 13.66 8.95
CA SER A 81 3.96 14.48 8.28
C SER A 81 5.14 13.58 7.97
N PHE A 82 5.17 12.96 6.79
CA PHE A 82 6.33 12.22 6.31
C PHE A 82 7.46 13.24 6.15
N SER A 83 8.32 13.34 7.17
CA SER A 83 9.46 14.25 7.21
C SER A 83 10.45 13.81 6.14
N GLN A 84 10.19 14.23 4.91
CA GLN A 84 11.13 14.16 3.82
C GLN A 84 12.20 15.25 4.04
N SER A 85 13.11 15.00 4.98
CA SER A 85 14.42 15.64 4.94
C SER A 85 15.23 14.87 3.89
N ARG A 86 15.18 15.34 2.64
CA ARG A 86 16.27 15.09 1.70
C ARG A 86 17.37 16.07 2.12
N ASP A 87 18.35 15.56 2.85
CA ASP A 87 19.70 16.13 2.84
C ASP A 87 20.49 15.44 1.73
#